data_AF-A0A6J0JBT0-F1
#
_entry.id   AF-A0A6J0JBT0-F1
#
_cell.length_a   1.000
_cell.length_b   1.000
_cell.length_c   1.000
_cell.angle_alpha   90.00
_cell.angle_beta   90.00
_cell.angle_gamma   90.00
#
_symmetry.space_group_name_H-M   'P 1'
#
loop_
_entity.id
_entity.type
_entity.pdbx_description
1 polymer ?
#
loop_
_entity_poly.entity_id
_entity_poly.type
_entity_poly.pdbx_seq_one_letter_code
_entity_poly.pdbx_strand_id
1 'polypeptide(L)'
;MRDLHKSNVLGSKHGSLMSWRPQYRSSKFRNVYGKVASREHCFDGVPITKNVHDNHFCAVNARFLAIVTESAGGGSFLVIPLEQ
;
A
#
# COMPACT_ATOMS: atom_id res chain seq x y z
N MET A 1 8.49 -24.75 -74.65
CA MET A 1 7.90 -23.76 -73.73
C MET A 1 7.62 -24.45 -72.40
N ARG A 2 7.96 -23.77 -71.31
CA ARG A 2 8.06 -24.30 -69.95
C ARG A 2 6.67 -24.42 -69.33
N ASP A 3 6.37 -25.56 -68.71
CA ASP A 3 5.47 -25.68 -67.57
C ASP A 3 5.89 -26.89 -66.73
N LEU A 4 6.54 -26.65 -65.59
CA LEU A 4 6.63 -27.61 -64.50
C LEU A 4 6.87 -26.87 -63.17
N HIS A 5 5.83 -26.90 -62.32
CA HIS A 5 5.87 -26.95 -60.86
C HIS A 5 7.00 -26.19 -60.12
N LYS A 6 6.67 -25.01 -59.57
CA LYS A 6 7.39 -24.47 -58.41
C LYS A 6 6.67 -24.92 -57.14
N SER A 7 7.27 -25.88 -56.45
CA SER A 7 6.86 -26.38 -55.15
C SER A 7 7.21 -25.38 -54.04
N ASN A 8 6.27 -25.31 -53.09
CA ASN A 8 6.29 -24.58 -51.84
C ASN A 8 7.29 -25.25 -50.88
N VAL A 9 8.22 -24.51 -50.27
CA VAL A 9 8.83 -24.90 -48.99
C VAL A 9 8.99 -23.67 -48.10
N LEU A 10 8.12 -23.63 -47.09
CA LEU A 10 8.10 -22.71 -45.96
C LEU A 10 9.30 -23.01 -45.04
N GLY A 11 10.22 -22.07 -44.90
CA GLY A 11 11.27 -22.06 -43.88
C GLY A 11 10.97 -21.00 -42.84
N SER A 12 10.30 -21.41 -41.77
CA SER A 12 9.84 -20.59 -40.64
C SER A 12 11.00 -19.80 -40.00
N LYS A 13 10.95 -18.46 -40.10
CA LYS A 13 11.77 -17.58 -39.28
C LYS A 13 11.22 -17.59 -37.85
N HIS A 14 11.74 -18.47 -37.00
CA HIS A 14 11.58 -18.35 -35.55
C HIS A 14 12.42 -17.15 -35.06
N GLY A 15 11.89 -15.94 -35.28
CA GLY A 15 12.27 -14.81 -34.45
C GLY A 15 11.72 -15.10 -33.06
N SER A 16 12.59 -15.41 -32.10
CA SER A 16 12.22 -15.38 -30.69
C SER A 16 11.83 -13.92 -30.38
N LEU A 17 10.53 -13.66 -30.42
CA LEU A 17 9.95 -12.41 -29.96
C LEU A 17 10.39 -12.28 -28.51
N MET A 18 11.38 -11.42 -28.26
CA MET A 18 11.64 -10.87 -26.94
C MET A 18 10.29 -10.40 -26.44
N SER A 19 9.69 -11.11 -25.49
CA SER A 19 8.54 -10.57 -24.79
C SER A 19 9.08 -9.47 -23.88
N TRP A 20 9.39 -8.32 -24.49
CA TRP A 20 9.40 -7.01 -23.85
C TRP A 20 7.94 -6.65 -23.54
N ARG A 21 7.24 -7.56 -22.87
CA ARG A 21 6.19 -7.18 -21.96
C ARG A 21 6.98 -6.90 -20.70
N PRO A 22 7.19 -5.62 -20.31
CA PRO A 22 7.30 -5.37 -18.89
C PRO A 22 6.12 -6.14 -18.32
N GLN A 23 6.37 -7.16 -17.50
CA GLN A 23 5.31 -7.87 -16.81
C GLN A 23 4.68 -6.79 -15.94
N TYR A 24 3.75 -6.05 -16.54
CA TYR A 24 3.19 -4.84 -16.00
C TYR A 24 2.70 -5.30 -14.65
N ARG A 25 3.38 -4.89 -13.58
CA ARG A 25 3.06 -5.34 -12.23
C ARG A 25 1.69 -4.74 -11.95
N SER A 26 0.66 -5.45 -12.37
CA SER A 26 -0.74 -5.07 -12.36
C SER A 26 -1.25 -5.18 -10.95
N SER A 27 -0.62 -4.46 -10.04
CA SER A 27 -1.26 -4.19 -8.77
C SER A 27 -2.48 -3.32 -9.07
N LYS A 28 -3.65 -3.77 -8.65
CA LYS A 28 -4.87 -2.94 -8.62
C LYS A 28 -4.68 -1.69 -7.76
N PHE A 29 -3.65 -1.68 -6.90
CA PHE A 29 -3.31 -0.59 -5.99
C PHE A 29 -2.30 0.41 -6.56
N ARG A 30 -2.01 0.38 -7.88
CA ARG A 30 -1.03 1.28 -8.52
C ARG A 30 -1.33 2.77 -8.31
N ASN A 31 -2.60 3.12 -8.09
CA ASN A 31 -3.08 4.50 -7.94
C ASN A 31 -3.70 4.76 -6.56
N VAL A 32 -3.23 4.07 -5.51
CA VAL A 32 -3.66 4.35 -4.12
C VAL A 32 -2.80 5.46 -3.53
N TYR A 33 -3.45 6.49 -3.00
CA TYR A 33 -2.81 7.62 -2.34
C TYR A 33 -3.43 7.84 -0.96
N GLY A 34 -2.62 8.19 0.02
CA GLY A 34 -3.09 8.59 1.34
C GLY A 34 -3.74 9.97 1.29
N LYS A 35 -4.86 10.13 2.01
CA LYS A 35 -5.48 11.44 2.28
C LYS A 35 -5.54 11.63 3.78
N VAL A 36 -4.91 12.69 4.27
CA VAL A 36 -5.01 13.12 5.67
C VAL A 36 -6.43 13.62 5.97
N ALA A 37 -6.89 13.36 7.19
CA ALA A 37 -8.14 13.89 7.69
C ALA A 37 -8.05 15.42 7.87
N SER A 38 -9.18 16.10 7.75
CA SER A 38 -9.28 17.52 8.10
C SER A 38 -9.26 17.70 9.61
N ARG A 39 -9.01 18.93 10.07
CA ARG A 39 -8.75 19.21 11.49
C ARG A 39 -9.92 18.87 12.40
N GLU A 40 -11.14 19.04 11.90
CA GLU A 40 -12.39 18.68 12.57
C GLU A 40 -12.56 17.17 12.81
N HIS A 41 -11.76 16.34 12.13
CA HIS A 41 -11.74 14.88 12.30
C HIS A 41 -10.47 14.40 13.03
N CYS A 42 -9.72 15.31 13.65
CA CYS A 42 -8.53 15.01 14.42
C CYS A 42 -8.79 15.15 15.93
N PHE A 43 -8.04 14.38 16.72
CA PHE A 43 -8.01 14.52 18.17
C PHE A 43 -6.89 15.49 18.57
N ASP A 44 -7.27 16.69 18.99
CA ASP A 44 -6.34 17.71 19.49
C ASP A 44 -6.20 17.61 21.03
N GLY A 45 -5.05 18.04 21.57
CA GLY A 45 -4.83 18.15 23.02
C GLY A 45 -4.49 16.85 23.77
N VAL A 46 -4.18 15.76 23.06
CA VAL A 46 -3.77 14.50 23.68
C VAL A 46 -2.27 14.53 24.07
N PRO A 47 -1.90 14.35 25.35
CA PRO A 47 -0.50 14.39 25.78
C PRO A 47 0.20 13.05 25.48
N ILE A 48 0.68 12.87 24.25
CA ILE A 48 1.35 11.63 23.80
C ILE A 48 2.70 11.44 24.51
N THR A 49 3.00 10.21 24.91
CA THR A 49 4.30 9.87 25.51
C THR A 49 5.49 10.25 24.61
N LYS A 50 6.59 10.68 25.23
CA LYS A 50 7.90 10.90 24.57
C LYS A 50 8.85 9.73 24.78
N ASN A 51 8.39 8.65 25.40
CA ASN A 51 9.19 7.47 25.68
C ASN A 51 9.60 6.80 24.36
N VAL A 52 10.91 6.60 24.16
CA VAL A 52 11.45 6.01 22.91
C VAL A 52 11.39 4.48 22.93
N HIS A 53 11.03 3.88 24.07
CA HIS A 53 11.05 2.42 24.26
C HIS A 53 9.77 1.71 23.79
N ASP A 54 8.63 2.40 23.64
CA ASP A 54 7.36 1.80 23.24
C ASP A 54 7.15 1.96 21.72
N ASN A 55 7.15 0.86 20.95
CA ASN A 55 7.20 0.97 19.49
C ASN A 55 5.87 1.31 18.80
N HIS A 56 4.72 1.33 19.49
CA HIS A 56 3.46 1.84 18.93
C HIS A 56 2.66 2.57 20.02
N PHE A 57 2.63 3.91 19.98
CA PHE A 57 1.97 4.73 21.02
C PHE A 57 0.44 4.75 20.94
N CYS A 58 -0.14 4.19 19.88
CA CYS A 58 -1.59 4.14 19.73
C CYS A 58 -2.07 2.80 19.12
N ALA A 59 -3.31 2.46 19.44
CA ALA A 59 -4.04 1.34 18.86
C ALA A 59 -5.49 1.74 18.62
N VAL A 60 -6.11 1.26 17.54
CA VAL A 60 -7.46 1.66 17.15
C VAL A 60 -8.31 0.45 16.79
N ASN A 61 -9.59 0.51 17.11
CA ASN A 61 -10.62 -0.40 16.61
C ASN A 61 -11.79 0.42 16.04
N ALA A 62 -12.87 -0.24 15.62
CA ALA A 62 -14.02 0.44 15.00
C ALA A 62 -14.79 1.41 15.92
N ARG A 63 -14.51 1.40 17.24
CA ARG A 63 -15.25 2.20 18.24
C ARG A 63 -14.35 3.09 19.10
N PHE A 64 -13.08 2.74 19.27
CA PHE A 64 -12.20 3.36 20.24
C PHE A 64 -10.77 3.52 19.70
N LEU A 65 -10.12 4.58 20.15
CA LEU A 65 -8.71 4.88 19.99
C LEU A 65 -8.03 4.87 21.36
N ALA A 66 -7.01 4.03 21.53
CA ALA A 66 -6.16 3.98 22.71
C ALA A 66 -4.83 4.69 22.42
N ILE A 67 -4.38 5.56 23.32
CA ILE A 67 -3.15 6.35 23.18
C ILE A 67 -2.36 6.32 24.49
N VAL A 68 -1.07 5.99 24.42
CA VAL A 68 -0.15 6.05 25.57
C VAL A 68 0.19 7.51 25.87
N THR A 69 -0.02 7.92 27.11
CA THR A 69 0.19 9.32 27.53
C THR A 69 1.47 9.52 28.30
N GLU A 70 2.02 10.73 28.22
CA GLU A 70 3.13 11.16 29.07
C GLU A 70 2.72 11.11 30.56
N SER A 71 3.47 10.36 31.37
CA SER A 71 3.24 10.24 32.81
C SER A 71 4.58 10.05 33.54
N ALA A 72 4.69 10.59 34.75
CA ALA A 72 5.95 10.60 35.51
C ALA A 72 6.50 9.20 35.86
N GLY A 73 5.63 8.17 35.90
CA GLY A 73 5.98 6.79 36.24
C GLY A 73 5.85 5.78 35.09
N GLY A 74 5.52 6.23 33.87
CA GLY A 74 5.22 5.36 32.73
C GLY A 74 3.90 4.59 32.83
N GLY A 75 3.48 3.95 31.74
CA GLY A 75 2.34 3.02 31.73
C GLY A 75 0.93 3.64 31.69
N SER A 76 0.78 4.97 31.68
CA SER A 76 -0.52 5.63 31.52
C SER A 76 -1.02 5.63 30.07
N PHE A 77 -2.33 5.48 29.87
CA PHE A 77 -2.97 5.56 28.55
C PHE A 77 -4.38 6.16 28.65
N LEU A 78 -4.86 6.73 27.54
CA LEU A 78 -6.22 7.24 27.35
C LEU A 78 -6.97 6.37 26.34
N VAL A 79 -8.28 6.27 26.50
CA VAL A 79 -9.19 5.62 25.54
C VAL A 79 -10.26 6.64 25.12
N ILE A 80 -10.31 6.94 23.82
CA ILE A 80 -11.20 7.94 23.23
C ILE A 80 -12.23 7.21 22.35
N PRO A 81 -13.54 7.39 22.57
CA PRO A 81 -14.58 6.93 21.65
C PRO A 81 -14.47 7.64 20.29
N LEU A 82 -14.62 6.91 19.19
CA LEU A 82 -14.57 7.47 17.83
C LEU A 82 -15.86 8.17 17.40
N GLU A 83 -16.96 7.89 18.10
CA GLU A 83 -18.25 8.54 17.90
C GLU A 83 -18.46 9.53 19.06
N GLN A 84 -18.54 10.81 18.72
CA GLN A 84 -18.74 11.94 19.65
C GLN A 84 -20.13 12.53 19.49
#